data_AF-X0RLP2-F1
#
_entry.id   AF-X0RLP2-F1
#
_cell.length_a   1.000
_cell.length_b   1.000
_cell.length_c   1.000
_cell.angle_alpha   90.00
_cell.angle_beta   90.00
_cell.angle_gamma   90.00
#
_symmetry.space_group_name_H-M   'P 1'
#
loop_
_entity.id
_entity.type
_entity.pdbx_description
1 polymer ?
#
loop_
_entity_poly.entity_id
_entity_poly.type
_entity_poly.pdbx_seq_one_letter_code
_entity_poly.pdbx_strand_id
1 'polypeptide(L)'
;METDQLQKKKKEGLSVISGKRRREESGEEIKKIEPVNWTELMLKQAISIANKVKADAILVNMETVADIVPFLKTEGKKFKLILLTKREISLKKATGLRSNTIMLPDVHLTRDGYLKFGFLAGISKGLLSKGDILVCVGGRPEKGYMDTIMVMRVGDESEIVSFAEESPFPEDIKPDIFESLLTLVTEMAYEG
;
A
#
# COMPACT_ATOMS: atom_id res chain seq x y z
N MET A 1 -28.76 -24.82 46.44
CA MET A 1 -29.53 -23.60 46.12
C MET A 1 -28.75 -22.62 45.23
N GLU A 2 -27.76 -23.09 44.45
CA GLU A 2 -26.93 -22.26 43.55
C GLU A 2 -26.94 -22.70 42.08
N THR A 3 -27.57 -23.82 41.74
CA THR A 3 -27.62 -24.34 40.36
C THR A 3 -28.80 -23.84 39.53
N ASP A 4 -29.80 -23.21 40.15
CA ASP A 4 -31.01 -22.73 39.47
C ASP A 4 -30.92 -21.29 38.96
N GLN A 5 -30.01 -20.47 39.50
CA GLN A 5 -29.82 -19.09 39.02
C GLN A 5 -28.97 -19.00 37.75
N LEU A 6 -28.13 -20.01 37.47
CA LEU A 6 -27.33 -20.06 36.23
C LEU A 6 -28.16 -20.47 34.99
N GLN A 7 -29.25 -21.23 35.17
CA GLN A 7 -30.11 -21.62 34.04
C GLN A 7 -31.07 -20.50 33.61
N LYS A 8 -31.48 -19.63 34.54
CA LYS A 8 -32.41 -18.53 34.24
C LYS A 8 -31.74 -17.41 33.40
N LYS A 9 -30.47 -17.08 33.68
CA LYS A 9 -29.69 -16.12 32.85
C LYS A 9 -29.37 -16.64 31.44
N LYS A 10 -29.25 -17.96 31.26
CA LYS A 10 -29.01 -18.56 29.94
C LYS A 10 -30.28 -18.56 29.07
N LYS A 11 -31.48 -18.60 29.68
CA LYS A 11 -32.76 -18.53 28.96
C LYS A 11 -33.13 -17.10 28.52
N GLU A 12 -32.77 -16.08 29.29
CA GLU A 12 -32.97 -14.67 28.90
C GLU A 12 -31.94 -14.19 27.87
N GLY A 13 -30.73 -14.78 27.83
CA GLY A 13 -29.74 -14.53 26.79
C GLY A 13 -30.03 -15.21 25.43
N LEU A 14 -30.94 -16.18 25.39
CA LEU A 14 -31.29 -16.92 24.17
C LEU A 14 -32.61 -16.48 23.51
N SER A 15 -33.42 -15.62 24.16
CA SER A 15 -34.66 -15.10 23.55
C SER A 15 -34.47 -13.86 22.68
N VAL A 16 -33.27 -13.29 22.62
CA VAL A 16 -32.95 -12.15 21.74
C VAL A 16 -32.59 -12.61 20.31
N ILE A 17 -32.41 -13.92 20.09
CA ILE A 17 -31.95 -14.46 18.80
C ILE A 17 -33.11 -14.90 17.87
N SER A 18 -34.36 -14.97 18.34
CA SER A 18 -35.50 -15.32 17.48
C SER A 18 -36.31 -14.10 17.03
N GLY A 19 -35.64 -13.09 16.48
CA GLY A 19 -36.27 -12.04 15.69
C GLY A 19 -36.45 -12.49 14.25
N LYS A 20 -37.58 -13.16 13.98
CA LYS A 20 -38.05 -13.58 12.66
C LYS A 20 -38.18 -12.37 11.72
N ARG A 21 -37.09 -11.97 11.05
CA ARG A 21 -37.14 -11.11 9.86
C ARG A 21 -37.34 -12.00 8.65
N ARG A 22 -38.59 -12.13 8.20
CA ARG A 22 -38.89 -12.40 6.79
C ARG A 22 -38.15 -11.34 5.98
N ARG A 23 -37.03 -11.70 5.36
CA ARG A 23 -36.51 -10.97 4.22
C ARG A 23 -37.04 -11.68 3.00
N GLU A 24 -37.90 -10.98 2.27
CA GLU A 24 -38.19 -11.29 0.89
C GLU A 24 -36.86 -11.44 0.16
N GLU A 25 -36.65 -12.60 -0.45
CA GLU A 25 -35.54 -12.85 -1.36
C GLU A 25 -35.81 -12.07 -2.66
N SER A 26 -35.62 -10.76 -2.64
CA SER A 26 -35.27 -10.03 -3.85
C SER A 26 -33.77 -10.26 -4.07
N GLY A 27 -33.44 -11.37 -4.74
CA GLY A 27 -32.08 -11.68 -5.15
C GLY A 27 -31.58 -10.68 -6.18
N GLU A 28 -31.16 -9.50 -5.73
CA GLU A 28 -30.18 -8.74 -6.49
C GLU A 28 -28.88 -9.53 -6.44
N GLU A 29 -28.53 -10.19 -7.54
CA GLU A 29 -27.18 -10.71 -7.72
C GLU A 29 -26.20 -9.56 -7.45
N ILE A 30 -25.45 -9.65 -6.35
CA ILE A 30 -24.34 -8.74 -6.09
C ILE A 30 -23.33 -9.00 -7.20
N LYS A 31 -23.39 -8.20 -8.28
CA LYS A 31 -22.43 -8.27 -9.38
C LYS A 31 -21.04 -8.07 -8.79
N LYS A 32 -20.23 -9.13 -8.83
CA LYS A 32 -18.84 -9.07 -8.41
C LYS A 32 -18.15 -8.00 -9.25
N ILE A 33 -17.50 -7.06 -8.58
CA ILE A 33 -16.72 -6.03 -9.26
C ILE A 33 -15.50 -6.70 -9.87
N GLU A 34 -15.34 -6.60 -11.18
CA GLU A 34 -14.14 -7.07 -11.88
C GLU A 34 -12.87 -6.40 -11.35
N PRO A 35 -11.73 -7.11 -11.25
CA PRO A 35 -10.49 -6.56 -10.71
C PRO A 35 -10.04 -5.24 -11.33
N VAL A 36 -10.25 -5.06 -12.64
CA VAL A 36 -9.93 -3.82 -13.37
C VAL A 36 -10.59 -2.57 -12.78
N ASN A 37 -11.70 -2.73 -12.05
CA ASN A 37 -12.44 -1.63 -11.44
C ASN A 37 -12.07 -1.41 -9.97
N TRP A 38 -11.12 -2.17 -9.40
CA TRP A 38 -10.70 -2.01 -8.01
C TRP A 38 -9.77 -0.82 -7.79
N THR A 39 -9.00 -0.41 -8.81
CA THR A 39 -7.92 0.58 -8.67
C THR A 39 -8.38 1.89 -8.03
N GLU A 40 -9.44 2.50 -8.55
CA GLU A 40 -9.94 3.77 -7.98
C GLU A 40 -10.40 3.60 -6.52
N LEU A 41 -11.06 2.47 -6.21
CA LEU A 41 -11.47 2.15 -4.85
C LEU A 41 -10.26 1.96 -3.93
N MET A 42 -9.26 1.18 -4.35
CA MET A 42 -8.04 0.93 -3.58
C MET A 42 -7.29 2.22 -3.29
N LEU A 43 -7.13 3.09 -4.30
CA LEU A 43 -6.47 4.38 -4.14
C LEU A 43 -7.23 5.31 -3.18
N LYS A 44 -8.57 5.38 -3.27
CA LYS A 44 -9.39 6.14 -2.31
C LYS A 44 -9.25 5.59 -0.89
N GLN A 45 -9.28 4.26 -0.72
CA GLN A 45 -9.12 3.65 0.60
C GLN A 45 -7.73 3.86 1.16
N ALA A 46 -6.68 3.81 0.33
CA ALA A 46 -5.33 4.10 0.78
C ALA A 46 -5.17 5.54 1.29
N ILE A 47 -5.76 6.52 0.60
CA ILE A 47 -5.78 7.92 1.07
C ILE A 47 -6.53 8.03 2.41
N SER A 48 -7.68 7.36 2.53
CA SER A 48 -8.46 7.30 3.78
C SER A 48 -7.67 6.69 4.93
N ILE A 49 -6.99 5.56 4.68
CA ILE A 49 -6.13 4.88 5.65
C ILE A 49 -4.97 5.79 6.04
N ALA A 50 -4.25 6.36 5.08
CA ALA A 50 -3.13 7.26 5.31
C ALA A 50 -3.50 8.44 6.21
N ASN A 51 -4.67 9.06 5.99
CA ASN A 51 -5.15 10.13 6.84
C ASN A 51 -5.47 9.66 8.28
N LYS A 52 -6.04 8.46 8.45
CA LYS A 52 -6.41 7.91 9.76
C LYS A 52 -5.19 7.48 10.58
N VAL A 53 -4.21 6.86 9.93
CA VAL A 53 -2.97 6.42 10.60
C VAL A 53 -1.94 7.53 10.71
N LYS A 54 -2.23 8.72 10.15
CA LYS A 54 -1.30 9.86 10.05
C LYS A 54 0.00 9.43 9.36
N ALA A 55 -0.12 8.79 8.20
CA ALA A 55 1.02 8.35 7.41
C ALA A 55 1.91 9.53 7.01
N ASP A 56 3.21 9.28 6.97
CA ASP A 56 4.24 10.22 6.52
C ASP A 56 4.45 10.12 5.00
N ALA A 57 4.20 8.94 4.42
CA ALA A 57 4.29 8.71 2.98
C ALA A 57 3.24 7.71 2.46
N ILE A 58 2.83 7.91 1.21
CA ILE A 58 2.13 6.90 0.41
C ILE A 58 3.04 6.45 -0.72
N LEU A 59 3.28 5.14 -0.80
CA LEU A 59 4.02 4.48 -1.87
C LEU A 59 3.02 3.86 -2.85
N VAL A 60 3.06 4.22 -4.12
CA VAL A 60 2.07 3.74 -5.12
C VAL A 60 2.79 3.09 -6.29
N ASN A 61 2.53 1.81 -6.51
CA ASN A 61 2.95 1.13 -7.73
C ASN A 61 1.97 1.43 -8.86
N MET A 62 2.41 2.17 -9.88
CA MET A 62 1.56 2.71 -10.94
C MET A 62 2.12 2.41 -12.33
N GLU A 63 1.21 2.26 -13.30
CA GLU A 63 1.56 2.06 -14.71
C GLU A 63 1.18 3.30 -15.54
N THR A 64 0.11 4.01 -15.18
CA THR A 64 -0.45 5.10 -15.99
C THR A 64 -0.69 6.37 -15.18
N VAL A 65 -0.68 7.53 -15.84
CA VAL A 65 -1.04 8.82 -15.21
C VAL A 65 -2.48 8.81 -14.66
N ALA A 66 -3.37 7.97 -15.18
CA ALA A 66 -4.74 7.88 -14.65
C ALA A 66 -4.76 7.41 -13.18
N ASP A 67 -3.79 6.58 -12.78
CA ASP A 67 -3.66 6.05 -11.42
C ASP A 67 -3.38 7.17 -10.39
N ILE A 68 -2.97 8.37 -10.82
CA ILE A 68 -2.73 9.48 -9.90
C ILE A 68 -3.92 10.43 -9.73
N VAL A 69 -4.98 10.30 -10.53
CA VAL A 69 -6.14 11.21 -10.47
C VAL A 69 -6.76 11.27 -9.07
N PRO A 70 -6.93 10.17 -8.32
CA PRO A 70 -7.47 10.22 -6.95
C PRO A 70 -6.62 11.07 -6.00
N PHE A 71 -5.33 11.19 -6.27
CA PHE A 71 -4.38 11.98 -5.48
C PHE A 71 -4.41 13.48 -5.81
N LEU A 72 -4.94 13.89 -6.96
CA LEU A 72 -5.04 15.31 -7.33
C LEU A 72 -6.13 16.06 -6.55
N LYS A 73 -7.17 15.34 -6.15
CA LYS A 73 -8.32 15.90 -5.42
C LYS A 73 -8.08 16.05 -3.92
N THR A 74 -6.96 15.56 -3.40
CA THR A 74 -6.61 15.71 -1.99
C THR A 74 -5.79 16.98 -1.83
N GLU A 75 -6.44 18.12 -1.69
CA GLU A 75 -5.77 19.37 -1.33
C GLU A 75 -5.15 19.27 0.08
N GLY A 76 -3.98 19.90 0.30
CA GLY A 76 -3.39 20.03 1.64
C GLY A 76 -2.75 18.76 2.24
N LYS A 77 -2.29 17.81 1.42
CA LYS A 77 -1.71 16.54 1.89
C LYS A 77 -0.59 16.73 2.92
N LYS A 78 -0.69 15.97 4.01
CA LYS A 78 0.32 15.87 5.07
C LYS A 78 1.35 14.76 4.84
N PHE A 79 1.24 14.00 3.76
CA PHE A 79 2.12 12.88 3.44
C PHE A 79 2.85 13.10 2.11
N LYS A 80 4.07 12.56 2.01
CA LYS A 80 4.85 12.47 0.78
C LYS A 80 4.19 11.47 -0.16
N LEU A 81 4.13 11.77 -1.46
CA LEU A 81 3.70 10.80 -2.48
C LEU A 81 4.94 10.28 -3.22
N ILE A 82 5.16 8.97 -3.15
CA ILE A 82 6.26 8.28 -3.78
C ILE A 82 5.68 7.28 -4.78
N LEU A 83 6.12 7.38 -6.03
CA LEU A 83 5.56 6.64 -7.15
C LEU A 83 6.58 5.64 -7.66
N LEU A 84 6.17 4.39 -7.73
CA LEU A 84 6.94 3.32 -8.33
C LEU A 84 6.40 3.10 -9.73
N THR A 85 7.28 3.15 -10.73
CA THR A 85 6.88 2.95 -12.11
C THR A 85 8.05 2.44 -12.94
N LYS A 86 7.75 1.66 -13.97
CA LYS A 86 8.73 1.23 -14.97
C LYS A 86 8.97 2.28 -16.05
N ARG A 87 8.12 3.31 -16.13
CA ARG A 87 8.15 4.30 -17.20
C ARG A 87 8.55 5.66 -16.65
N GLU A 88 9.32 6.41 -17.44
CA GLU A 88 9.56 7.80 -17.11
C GLU A 88 8.25 8.59 -17.30
N ILE A 89 7.61 8.99 -16.21
CA ILE A 89 6.36 9.75 -16.24
C ILE A 89 6.59 11.12 -15.62
N SER A 90 6.51 12.18 -16.44
CA SER A 90 6.64 13.56 -15.97
C SER A 90 5.32 14.11 -15.40
N LEU A 91 5.01 13.71 -14.16
CA LEU A 91 3.73 14.05 -13.52
C LEU A 91 3.60 15.54 -13.19
N LYS A 92 4.70 16.22 -12.86
CA LYS A 92 4.68 17.66 -12.59
C LYS A 92 4.16 18.46 -13.78
N LYS A 93 4.55 18.09 -15.01
CA LYS A 93 4.07 18.73 -16.24
C LYS A 93 2.62 18.37 -16.54
N ALA A 94 2.23 17.12 -16.27
CA ALA A 94 0.91 16.61 -16.60
C ALA A 94 -0.19 17.08 -15.62
N THR A 95 0.13 17.22 -14.33
CA THR A 95 -0.89 17.38 -13.28
C THR A 95 -0.55 18.39 -12.20
N GLY A 96 0.65 18.98 -12.22
CA GLY A 96 1.12 19.92 -11.18
C GLY A 96 1.42 19.28 -9.83
N LEU A 97 1.21 17.97 -9.68
CA LEU A 97 1.41 17.25 -8.42
C LEU A 97 2.90 17.09 -8.13
N ARG A 98 3.35 17.57 -6.97
CA ARG A 98 4.68 17.24 -6.44
C ARG A 98 4.67 15.78 -6.00
N SER A 99 5.52 14.98 -6.63
CA SER A 99 5.72 13.57 -6.32
C SER A 99 7.21 13.25 -6.45
N ASN A 100 7.65 12.25 -5.69
CA ASN A 100 8.94 11.61 -5.90
C ASN A 100 8.71 10.34 -6.72
N THR A 101 9.64 10.01 -7.60
CA THR A 101 9.54 8.82 -8.45
C THR A 101 10.74 7.92 -8.22
N ILE A 102 10.48 6.62 -8.13
CA ILE A 102 11.46 5.55 -8.11
C ILE A 102 11.23 4.70 -9.36
N MET A 103 12.29 4.53 -10.14
CA MET A 103 12.23 3.71 -11.34
C MET A 103 12.33 2.25 -10.94
N LEU A 104 11.36 1.45 -11.39
CA LEU A 104 11.34 0.00 -11.19
C LEU A 104 12.20 -0.69 -12.25
N PRO A 105 12.82 -1.84 -11.93
CA PRO A 105 13.60 -2.61 -12.88
C PRO A 105 12.70 -3.21 -13.96
N ASP A 106 13.26 -3.50 -15.14
CA ASP A 106 12.47 -4.02 -16.26
C ASP A 106 12.27 -5.55 -16.20
N VAL A 107 11.85 -6.04 -15.03
CA VAL A 107 11.54 -7.46 -14.79
C VAL A 107 10.23 -7.62 -14.04
N HIS A 108 9.65 -8.81 -14.07
CA HIS A 108 8.43 -9.08 -13.34
C HIS A 108 8.74 -9.44 -11.88
N LEU A 109 8.26 -8.60 -10.97
CA LEU A 109 8.34 -8.86 -9.53
C LEU A 109 6.99 -9.34 -8.98
N THR A 110 7.02 -9.93 -7.80
CA THR A 110 5.81 -10.18 -7.01
C THR A 110 5.19 -8.86 -6.55
N ARG A 111 3.93 -8.90 -6.08
CA ARG A 111 3.23 -7.73 -5.56
C ARG A 111 4.03 -7.03 -4.45
N ASP A 112 4.55 -7.82 -3.51
CA ASP A 112 5.41 -7.34 -2.43
C ASP A 112 6.83 -7.02 -2.91
N GLY A 113 7.33 -7.70 -3.94
CA GLY A 113 8.65 -7.43 -4.53
C GLY A 113 8.77 -6.00 -5.07
N TYR A 114 7.75 -5.52 -5.80
CA TYR A 114 7.72 -4.10 -6.20
C TYR A 114 7.72 -3.14 -5.00
N LEU A 115 6.94 -3.45 -3.96
CA LEU A 115 6.87 -2.60 -2.77
C LEU A 115 8.20 -2.60 -1.99
N LYS A 116 8.86 -3.76 -1.87
CA LYS A 116 10.18 -3.91 -1.23
C LYS A 116 11.27 -3.18 -2.00
N PHE A 117 11.26 -3.28 -3.32
CA PHE A 117 12.18 -2.52 -4.18
C PHE A 117 11.99 -1.01 -3.94
N GLY A 118 10.74 -0.54 -4.01
CA GLY A 118 10.39 0.85 -3.76
C GLY A 118 10.76 1.34 -2.36
N PHE A 119 10.61 0.48 -1.36
CA PHE A 119 10.98 0.76 0.02
C PHE A 119 12.50 0.96 0.16
N LEU A 120 13.31 0.02 -0.34
CA LEU A 120 14.77 0.10 -0.27
C LEU A 120 15.32 1.32 -1.03
N ALA A 121 14.87 1.53 -2.26
CA ALA A 121 15.24 2.70 -3.05
C ALA A 121 14.77 4.02 -2.39
N GLY A 122 13.59 4.01 -1.74
CA GLY A 122 13.06 5.15 -1.02
C GLY A 122 13.88 5.53 0.20
N ILE A 123 14.35 4.57 0.98
CA ILE A 123 15.27 4.82 2.10
C ILE A 123 16.62 5.32 1.58
N SER A 124 17.17 4.68 0.54
CA SER A 124 18.46 5.07 -0.04
C SER A 124 18.45 6.52 -0.52
N LYS A 125 17.34 6.99 -1.12
CA LYS A 125 17.14 8.38 -1.57
C LYS A 125 16.81 9.37 -0.44
N GLY A 126 16.73 8.93 0.82
CA GLY A 126 16.30 9.77 1.94
C GLY A 126 14.83 10.21 1.85
N LEU A 127 14.01 9.54 1.04
CA LEU A 127 12.58 9.82 0.93
C LEU A 127 11.81 9.27 2.15
N LEU A 128 12.33 8.18 2.70
CA LEU A 128 11.79 7.45 3.86
C LEU A 128 12.81 7.47 5.00
N SER A 129 12.33 7.69 6.21
CA SER A 129 13.15 7.73 7.43
C SER A 129 12.62 6.77 8.48
N LYS A 130 13.50 6.34 9.40
CA LYS A 130 13.11 5.48 10.53
C LYS A 130 11.93 6.08 11.29
N GLY A 131 10.92 5.27 11.56
CA GLY A 131 9.70 5.68 12.24
C GLY A 131 8.60 6.24 11.33
N ASP A 132 8.89 6.55 10.05
CA ASP A 132 7.87 6.96 9.09
C ASP A 132 6.78 5.87 8.99
N ILE A 133 5.51 6.28 9.00
CA ILE A 133 4.37 5.40 8.74
C ILE A 133 4.07 5.45 7.24
N LEU A 134 4.14 4.31 6.57
CA LEU A 134 3.85 4.17 5.15
C LEU A 134 2.50 3.51 4.92
N VAL A 135 1.80 4.00 3.90
CA VAL A 135 0.72 3.27 3.23
C VAL A 135 1.16 2.95 1.82
N CYS A 136 1.35 1.67 1.54
CA CYS A 136 1.74 1.15 0.24
C CYS A 136 0.50 0.66 -0.51
N VAL A 137 0.38 1.01 -1.78
CA VAL A 137 -0.68 0.53 -2.67
C VAL A 137 -0.06 -0.08 -3.91
N GLY A 138 -0.52 -1.27 -4.26
CA GLY A 138 -0.07 -1.95 -5.45
C GLY A 138 -1.01 -3.05 -5.88
N GLY A 139 -0.47 -3.98 -6.65
CA GLY A 139 -1.19 -5.11 -7.19
C GLY A 139 -0.47 -5.60 -8.41
N ARG A 140 -1.18 -5.69 -9.53
CA ARG A 140 -0.61 -6.06 -10.82
C ARG A 140 -0.86 -4.92 -11.81
N PRO A 141 -0.10 -3.82 -11.73
CA PRO A 141 -0.26 -2.70 -12.63
C PRO A 141 -0.16 -3.14 -14.10
N GLU A 142 0.68 -4.15 -14.39
CA GLU A 142 0.82 -4.73 -15.73
C GLU A 142 -0.46 -5.42 -16.23
N LYS A 143 -1.37 -5.79 -15.31
CA LYS A 143 -2.71 -6.31 -15.61
C LYS A 143 -3.81 -5.26 -15.45
N GLY A 144 -3.44 -4.00 -15.21
CA GLY A 144 -4.37 -2.88 -15.13
C GLY A 144 -5.15 -2.78 -13.82
N TYR A 145 -4.71 -3.44 -12.74
CA TYR A 145 -5.42 -3.33 -11.46
C TYR A 145 -4.53 -3.31 -10.23
N MET A 146 -4.99 -2.56 -9.22
CA MET A 146 -4.46 -2.58 -7.85
C MET A 146 -5.40 -3.40 -6.97
N ASP A 147 -4.83 -4.29 -6.15
CA ASP A 147 -5.57 -5.19 -5.26
C ASP A 147 -4.98 -5.27 -3.85
N THR A 148 -3.90 -4.54 -3.58
CA THR A 148 -3.10 -4.67 -2.36
C THR A 148 -2.91 -3.31 -1.69
N ILE A 149 -3.19 -3.24 -0.39
CA ILE A 149 -2.81 -2.14 0.49
C ILE A 149 -2.03 -2.73 1.66
N MET A 150 -0.86 -2.15 1.95
CA MET A 150 -0.01 -2.51 3.09
C MET A 150 0.25 -1.27 3.92
N VAL A 151 0.18 -1.40 5.25
CA VAL A 151 0.54 -0.33 6.19
C VAL A 151 1.70 -0.83 7.02
N MET A 152 2.77 -0.04 7.11
CA MET A 152 4.01 -0.42 7.79
C MET A 152 4.68 0.79 8.41
N ARG A 153 5.60 0.55 9.36
CA ARG A 153 6.43 1.59 9.96
C ARG A 153 7.89 1.25 9.69
N VAL A 154 8.62 2.20 9.09
CA VAL A 154 10.04 2.00 8.73
C VAL A 154 10.84 1.63 9.97
N GLY A 155 11.48 0.46 9.92
CA GLY A 155 12.39 -0.03 10.95
C GLY A 155 11.76 -0.99 11.95
N ASP A 156 10.45 -1.24 11.87
CA ASP A 156 9.81 -2.34 12.61
C ASP A 156 10.01 -3.68 11.86
N GLU A 157 10.52 -3.66 10.63
CA GLU A 157 10.72 -4.87 9.81
C GLU A 157 12.05 -5.58 10.12
N SER A 158 11.98 -6.70 10.84
CA SER A 158 13.13 -7.54 11.20
C SER A 158 13.91 -8.14 10.02
N GLU A 159 13.31 -8.18 8.82
CA GLU A 159 13.88 -8.86 7.64
C GLU A 159 14.62 -7.91 6.68
N ILE A 160 14.36 -6.60 6.73
CA ILE A 160 14.73 -5.71 5.61
C ILE A 160 15.90 -4.81 5.98
N VAL A 161 15.96 -4.31 7.22
CA VAL A 161 17.05 -3.42 7.65
C VAL A 161 17.13 -3.43 9.18
N SER A 162 18.29 -3.80 9.74
CA SER A 162 18.58 -3.48 11.14
C SER A 162 18.91 -1.99 11.23
N PHE A 163 17.92 -1.14 11.49
CA PHE A 163 18.07 0.30 11.70
C PHE A 163 18.70 0.60 13.08
N ALA A 164 19.75 -0.13 13.47
CA ALA A 164 20.50 0.15 14.69
C ALA A 164 21.24 1.51 14.59
N GLU A 165 21.58 1.95 13.37
CA GLU A 165 22.25 3.23 13.07
C GLU A 165 21.32 4.23 12.35
N GLU A 166 21.75 5.50 12.26
CA GLU A 166 20.99 6.62 11.69
C GLU A 166 20.69 6.45 10.19
N SER A 167 21.54 5.72 9.46
CA SER A 167 21.33 5.30 8.06
C SER A 167 21.70 3.84 7.89
N PRO A 168 20.86 3.01 7.25
CA PRO A 168 21.19 1.62 6.98
C PRO A 168 22.11 1.43 5.78
N PHE A 169 22.46 2.52 5.10
CA PHE A 169 23.35 2.52 3.95
C PHE A 169 24.67 3.20 4.30
N PRO A 170 25.81 2.70 3.80
CA PRO A 170 27.11 3.34 3.97
C PRO A 170 27.08 4.80 3.47
N GLU A 171 27.67 5.73 4.24
CA GLU A 171 27.66 7.16 3.93
C GLU A 171 28.29 7.51 2.56
N ASP A 172 29.22 6.68 2.08
CA ASP A 172 29.95 6.91 0.83
C ASP A 172 29.18 6.48 -0.43
N ILE A 173 28.04 5.81 -0.29
CA ILE A 173 27.26 5.33 -1.44
C ILE A 173 26.22 6.37 -1.83
N LYS A 174 26.40 6.95 -3.02
CA LYS A 174 25.38 7.83 -3.62
C LYS A 174 24.08 7.05 -3.86
N PRO A 175 22.90 7.62 -3.57
CA PRO A 175 21.61 6.95 -3.76
C PRO A 175 21.41 6.40 -5.18
N ASP A 176 21.81 7.15 -6.21
CA ASP A 176 21.68 6.75 -7.61
C ASP A 176 22.53 5.51 -7.95
N ILE A 177 23.68 5.33 -7.27
CA ILE A 177 24.52 4.14 -7.43
C ILE A 177 23.87 2.93 -6.78
N PHE A 178 23.30 3.11 -5.58
CA PHE A 178 22.58 2.04 -4.91
C PHE A 178 21.35 1.60 -5.71
N GLU A 179 20.55 2.54 -6.21
CA GLU A 179 19.39 2.23 -7.07
C GLU A 179 19.82 1.50 -8.34
N SER A 180 20.90 1.95 -8.99
CA SER A 180 21.44 1.29 -10.18
C SER A 180 21.90 -0.14 -9.89
N LEU A 181 22.60 -0.36 -8.78
CA LEU A 181 23.02 -1.69 -8.34
C LEU A 181 21.81 -2.56 -8.02
N LEU A 182 20.83 -2.04 -7.27
CA LEU A 182 19.61 -2.75 -6.89
C LEU A 182 18.81 -3.17 -8.13
N THR A 183 18.68 -2.30 -9.12
CA THR A 183 18.09 -2.62 -10.44
C THR A 183 18.86 -3.77 -11.09
N LEU A 184 20.17 -3.62 -11.28
CA LEU A 184 21.01 -4.62 -11.96
C LEU A 184 20.93 -5.99 -11.28
N VAL A 185 21.10 -6.07 -9.96
CA VAL A 185 21.07 -7.35 -9.25
C VAL A 185 19.68 -7.98 -9.27
N THR A 186 18.62 -7.16 -9.30
CA THR A 186 17.25 -7.65 -9.40
C THR A 186 16.99 -8.25 -10.79
N GLU A 187 17.49 -7.60 -11.84
CA GLU A 187 17.39 -8.09 -13.22
C GLU A 187 18.19 -9.38 -13.40
N MET A 188 19.43 -9.42 -12.90
CA MET A 188 20.25 -10.64 -12.90
C MET A 188 19.59 -11.79 -12.13
N ALA A 189 19.08 -11.53 -10.91
CA ALA A 189 18.43 -12.56 -10.11
C ALA A 189 17.15 -13.11 -10.76
N TYR A 190 16.49 -12.30 -11.59
CA TYR A 190 15.34 -12.74 -12.37
C TYR A 190 15.74 -13.65 -13.55
N GLU A 191 16.89 -13.37 -14.18
CA GLU A 191 17.39 -14.15 -15.33
C GLU A 191 18.04 -15.49 -14.92
N GLY A 192 18.69 -15.54 -13.75
CA GLY A 192 19.37 -16.74 -13.20
C GLY A 192 20.87 -16.74 -13.45
#